data_AF-A0A955PTF3-F1
#
_entry.id   AF-A0A955PTF3-F1
#
_cell.length_a   1.000
_cell.length_b   1.000
_cell.length_c   1.000
_cell.angle_alpha   90.00
_cell.angle_beta   90.00
_cell.angle_gamma   90.00
#
_symmetry.space_group_name_H-M   'P 1'
#
loop_
_entity.id
_entity.type
_entity.pdbx_description
1 polymer ?
#
loop_
_entity_poly.entity_id
_entity_poly.type
_entity_poly.pdbx_seq_one_letter_code
_entity_poly.pdbx_strand_id
1 'polypeptide(L)'
;MIVISRNPWFREVFPVAQRLKKAVIPAAGFGTRLLPATKAQPKEMLPIVDRPAIQYVVEEAIAAHLPDILIITGKGKHAIEDHFDRNFELEE
;
A
#
# COMPACT_ATOMS: atom_id res chain seq x y z
N MET A 1 -4.48 -6.13 -8.37
CA MET A 1 -4.07 -4.79 -8.83
C MET A 1 -4.85 -3.80 -8.00
N ILE A 2 -4.22 -3.19 -7.01
CA ILE A 2 -4.88 -2.21 -6.14
C ILE A 2 -4.55 -0.82 -6.68
N VAL A 3 -5.58 -0.03 -6.94
CA VAL A 3 -5.44 1.37 -7.34
C VAL A 3 -5.99 2.21 -6.20
N ILE A 4 -5.10 2.79 -5.40
CA ILE A 4 -5.49 3.80 -4.40
C ILE A 4 -5.50 5.13 -5.15
N SER A 5 -6.66 5.48 -5.70
CA SER A 5 -6.80 6.69 -6.52
C SER A 5 -8.15 7.36 -6.29
N ARG A 6 -8.06 8.68 -6.06
CA ARG A 6 -9.13 9.70 -6.13
C ARG A 6 -9.98 9.92 -4.87
N ASN A 7 -9.36 10.51 -3.85
CA ASN A 7 -10.09 11.36 -2.92
C ASN A 7 -10.07 12.83 -3.43
N PRO A 8 -11.24 13.47 -3.71
CA PRO A 8 -11.33 14.78 -4.36
C PRO A 8 -10.75 15.97 -3.57
N TRP A 9 -10.62 15.87 -2.24
CA TRP A 9 -10.12 16.96 -1.39
C TRP A 9 -8.63 17.29 -1.56
N PHE A 10 -7.84 16.42 -2.22
CA PHE A 10 -6.40 16.62 -2.41
C PHE A 10 -6.01 17.54 -3.58
N ARG A 11 -6.97 17.97 -4.42
CA ARG A 11 -6.67 18.81 -5.59
C ARG A 11 -6.38 20.27 -5.27
N GLU A 12 -6.84 20.76 -4.12
CA GLU A 12 -6.76 22.19 -3.78
C GLU A 12 -5.42 22.59 -3.13
N VAL A 13 -4.64 21.61 -2.64
CA VAL A 13 -3.46 21.88 -1.80
C VAL A 13 -2.16 22.02 -2.61
N PHE A 14 -2.10 21.54 -3.87
CA PHE A 14 -0.84 21.44 -4.60
C PHE A 14 -0.87 22.13 -5.98
N PRO A 15 -0.17 23.27 -6.15
CA PRO A 15 -0.07 23.96 -7.44
C PRO A 15 0.67 23.10 -8.47
N VAL A 16 0.23 23.21 -9.72
CA VAL A 16 0.65 22.37 -10.84
C VAL A 16 2.14 22.57 -11.19
N ALA A 17 3.03 21.75 -10.60
CA ALA A 17 4.41 21.59 -11.07
C ALA A 17 5.09 20.25 -10.68
N GLN A 18 4.42 19.28 -10.04
CA GLN A 18 4.96 17.92 -9.88
C GLN A 18 4.44 17.01 -10.98
N ARG A 19 5.31 16.74 -11.97
CA ARG A 19 5.05 15.84 -13.10
C ARG A 19 4.86 14.38 -12.66
N LEU A 20 5.39 14.03 -11.49
CA LEU A 20 5.27 12.72 -10.88
C LEU A 20 4.07 12.72 -9.93
N LYS A 21 3.09 11.87 -10.22
CA LYS A 21 1.88 11.70 -9.40
C LYS A 21 1.67 10.26 -8.94
N LYS A 22 2.45 9.32 -9.50
CA LYS A 22 2.20 7.90 -9.39
C LYS A 22 3.35 7.18 -8.70
N ALA A 23 3.01 6.26 -7.80
CA ALA A 23 3.94 5.31 -7.23
C ALA A 23 3.53 3.88 -7.60
N VAL A 24 4.50 3.03 -7.92
CA VAL A 24 4.28 1.61 -8.19
C VAL A 24 5.02 0.79 -7.14
N ILE A 25 4.28 -0.01 -6.37
CA ILE A 25 4.82 -0.85 -5.29
C ILE A 25 4.72 -2.33 -5.70
N PRO A 26 5.84 -2.98 -6.04
CA PRO A 26 5.85 -4.41 -6.33
C PRO A 26 5.80 -5.23 -5.04
N ALA A 27 4.70 -5.96 -4.82
CA ALA A 27 4.40 -6.76 -3.64
C ALA A 27 4.05 -8.23 -3.99
N ALA A 28 4.47 -8.71 -5.16
CA ALA A 28 4.15 -10.05 -5.67
C ALA A 28 5.14 -11.16 -5.22
N GLY A 29 6.16 -10.83 -4.43
CA GLY A 29 7.21 -11.78 -4.05
C GLY A 29 6.79 -12.80 -2.98
N PHE A 30 7.31 -14.03 -3.08
CA PHE A 30 7.01 -15.12 -2.13
C PHE A 30 7.70 -15.02 -0.76
N GLY A 31 8.71 -14.16 -0.61
CA GLY A 31 9.37 -13.94 0.69
C GLY A 31 10.08 -15.16 1.29
N THR A 32 10.64 -16.04 0.46
CA THR A 32 11.24 -17.33 0.88
C THR A 32 12.37 -17.22 1.90
N ARG A 33 13.06 -16.08 1.97
CA ARG A 33 14.13 -15.81 2.95
C ARG A 33 13.62 -15.56 4.38
N LEU A 34 12.32 -15.37 4.54
CA LEU A 34 11.66 -15.09 5.81
C LEU A 34 10.73 -16.24 6.22
N LEU A 35 10.95 -17.44 5.69
CA LEU A 35 10.26 -18.63 6.17
C LEU A 35 10.72 -18.95 7.62
N PRO A 36 9.81 -19.44 8.48
CA PRO A 36 8.43 -19.82 8.18
C PRO A 36 7.41 -18.68 8.24
N ALA A 37 7.80 -17.48 8.68
CA ALA A 37 6.87 -16.36 8.88
C ALA A 37 6.07 -16.02 7.61
N THR A 38 6.73 -16.08 6.45
CA THR A 38 6.10 -15.77 5.15
C THR A 38 5.29 -16.92 4.53
N LYS A 39 5.20 -18.08 5.21
CA LYS A 39 4.41 -19.21 4.73
C LYS A 39 2.92 -18.92 4.78
N ALA A 40 2.46 -18.18 5.80
CA ALA A 40 1.05 -17.90 6.04
C ALA A 40 0.70 -16.42 5.79
N GLN A 41 1.65 -15.50 5.92
CA GLN A 41 1.43 -14.07 5.78
C GLN A 41 2.36 -13.47 4.72
N PRO A 42 1.89 -12.55 3.87
CA PRO A 42 2.77 -11.81 2.97
C PRO A 42 3.92 -11.14 3.73
N LYS A 43 5.15 -11.14 3.19
CA LYS A 43 6.28 -10.44 3.82
C LYS A 43 6.00 -8.94 4.01
N GLU A 44 5.23 -8.36 3.10
CA GLU A 44 4.80 -6.96 3.08
C GLU A 44 3.82 -6.65 4.24
N MET A 45 3.12 -7.68 4.71
CA MET A 45 2.18 -7.59 5.83
C MET A 45 2.84 -7.87 7.18
N LEU A 46 4.10 -8.28 7.23
CA LEU A 46 4.77 -8.52 8.51
C LEU A 46 4.87 -7.19 9.29
N PRO A 47 4.54 -7.19 10.60
CA PRO A 47 4.53 -5.98 11.38
C PRO A 47 5.95 -5.49 11.64
N ILE A 48 6.15 -4.19 11.48
CA ILE A 48 7.28 -3.47 12.06
C ILE A 48 6.68 -2.66 13.20
N VAL A 49 6.98 -3.07 14.44
CA VAL A 49 6.33 -2.53 15.65
C VAL A 49 4.80 -2.77 15.60
N ASP A 50 4.01 -1.78 15.20
CA ASP A 50 2.56 -1.74 15.32
C ASP A 50 1.81 -1.80 13.98
N ARG A 51 2.51 -1.65 12.85
CA ARG A 51 1.88 -1.60 11.52
C ARG A 51 2.61 -2.43 10.47
N PRO A 52 1.90 -2.93 9.45
CA PRO A 52 2.50 -3.67 8.35
C PRO A 52 3.61 -2.90 7.64
N ALA A 53 4.68 -3.59 7.21
CA ALA A 53 5.77 -2.96 6.46
C ALA A 53 5.29 -2.15 5.24
N ILE A 54 4.26 -2.62 4.53
CA ILE A 54 3.70 -1.92 3.37
C ILE A 54 3.01 -0.59 3.71
N GLN A 55 2.50 -0.44 4.94
CA GLN A 55 1.90 0.82 5.41
C GLN A 55 2.94 1.95 5.39
N TYR A 56 4.16 1.68 5.85
CA TYR A 56 5.26 2.65 5.81
C TYR A 56 5.57 3.11 4.39
N VAL A 57 5.63 2.18 3.43
CA VAL A 57 5.93 2.49 2.03
C VAL A 57 4.84 3.36 1.40
N VAL A 58 3.57 3.09 1.72
CA VAL A 58 2.44 3.88 1.25
C VAL A 58 2.45 5.29 1.86
N GLU A 59 2.68 5.41 3.16
CA GLU A 59 2.79 6.71 3.83
C GLU A 59 3.97 7.54 3.30
N GLU A 60 5.11 6.91 3.02
CA GLU A 60 6.26 7.57 2.41
C GLU A 60 5.93 8.10 1.00
N ALA A 61 5.21 7.31 0.19
CA ALA A 61 4.76 7.75 -1.14
C ALA A 61 3.81 8.96 -1.04
N ILE A 62 2.90 8.96 -0.06
CA ILE A 62 2.00 10.08 0.21
C ILE A 62 2.80 11.32 0.64
N ALA A 63 3.74 11.18 1.58
CA ALA A 63 4.62 12.26 2.03
C ALA A 63 5.51 12.80 0.89
N ALA A 64 5.89 11.95 -0.06
CA ALA A 64 6.58 12.31 -1.29
C ALA A 64 5.67 12.95 -2.36
N HIS A 65 4.40 13.21 -2.05
CA HIS A 65 3.41 13.82 -2.94
C HIS A 65 3.06 12.96 -4.17
N LEU A 66 3.03 11.63 -4.01
CA LEU A 66 2.64 10.65 -5.03
C LEU A 66 1.30 9.96 -4.69
N PRO A 67 0.15 10.66 -4.84
CA PRO A 67 -1.13 10.19 -4.34
C PRO A 67 -1.79 9.07 -5.16
N ASP A 68 -1.31 8.78 -6.38
CA ASP A 68 -1.85 7.71 -7.23
C ASP A 68 -0.99 6.45 -7.08
N ILE A 69 -1.34 5.58 -6.12
CA ILE A 69 -0.52 4.42 -5.75
C ILE A 69 -1.07 3.16 -6.40
N LEU A 70 -0.20 2.44 -7.12
CA LEU A 70 -0.47 1.16 -7.75
C LEU A 70 0.32 0.06 -7.03
N ILE A 71 -0.37 -0.87 -6.37
CA ILE A 71 0.27 -2.05 -5.75
C ILE A 71 0.12 -3.26 -6.68
N ILE A 72 1.25 -3.83 -7.09
CA ILE A 72 1.31 -5.04 -7.92
C ILE A 72 1.44 -6.25 -7.00
N THR A 73 0.33 -6.96 -6.81
CA THR A 73 0.22 -8.16 -5.96
C THR A 73 0.31 -9.45 -6.78
N GLY A 74 0.49 -10.59 -6.09
CA GLY A 74 0.49 -11.94 -6.68
C GLY A 74 -0.58 -12.84 -6.04
N LYS A 75 -0.68 -14.09 -6.49
CA LYS A 75 -1.64 -15.06 -5.94
C LYS A 75 -1.43 -15.27 -4.43
N GLY A 76 -2.52 -15.28 -3.65
CA GLY A 76 -2.47 -15.51 -2.20
C GLY A 76 -2.07 -14.28 -1.36
N LYS A 77 -2.12 -13.07 -1.94
CA LYS A 77 -1.76 -11.81 -1.28
C LYS A 77 -2.98 -10.93 -0.93
N HIS A 78 -4.16 -11.53 -0.72
CA HIS A 78 -5.42 -10.81 -0.44
C HIS A 78 -5.34 -9.94 0.82
N ALA A 79 -4.57 -10.36 1.84
CA ALA A 79 -4.34 -9.56 3.04
C ALA A 79 -3.76 -8.16 2.77
N ILE A 80 -3.06 -7.95 1.64
CA ILE A 80 -2.60 -6.61 1.24
C ILE A 80 -3.77 -5.78 0.71
N GLU A 81 -4.69 -6.39 -0.03
CA GLU A 81 -5.90 -5.74 -0.57
C GLU A 81 -6.81 -5.33 0.59
N ASP A 82 -7.11 -6.29 1.48
CA ASP A 82 -8.01 -6.09 2.63
C ASP A 82 -7.49 -5.01 3.61
N HIS A 83 -6.17 -4.84 3.74
CA HIS A 83 -5.57 -3.83 4.62
C HIS A 83 -5.79 -2.40 4.16
N PHE A 84 -5.89 -2.17 2.84
CA PHE A 84 -6.11 -0.84 2.27
C PHE A 84 -7.54 -0.63 1.77
N ASP A 85 -8.40 -1.64 1.88
CA ASP A 85 -9.82 -1.50 1.63
C ASP A 85 -10.50 -0.84 2.84
N ARG A 86 -11.64 -0.19 2.60
CA ARG A 86 -12.42 0.40 3.69
C ARG A 86 -13.14 -0.72 4.44
N ASN A 87 -12.98 -0.76 5.76
CA ASN A 87 -13.75 -1.68 6.57
C ASN A 87 -14.96 -0.95 7.16
N PHE A 88 -16.08 -0.98 6.43
CA PHE A 88 -17.33 -0.33 6.83
C PHE A 88 -17.89 -0.81 8.18
N GLU A 89 -17.47 -1.98 8.69
CA GLU A 89 -17.92 -2.50 9.99
C GLU A 89 -17.07 -1.98 11.16
N LEU A 90 -15.88 -1.42 10.90
CA LEU A 90 -14.93 -0.97 11.92
C LEU A 90 -14.55 0.53 11.81
N GLU A 91 -14.84 1.18 10.68
CA GLU A 91 -14.54 2.59 10.42
C GLU A 91 -15.84 3.41 10.33
N GLU A 92 -16.17 4.14 11.40
CA GLU A 92 -17.22 5.19 11.49
C GLU A 92 -16.61 6.60 11.33
#